data_AF-A0A7W6TX83-F1
#
_entry.id   AF-A0A7W6TX83-F1
#
_cell.length_a   1.000
_cell.length_b   1.000
_cell.length_c   1.000
_cell.angle_alpha   90.00
_cell.angle_beta   90.00
_cell.angle_gamma   90.00
#
_symmetry.space_group_name_H-M   'P 1'
#
loop_
_entity.id
_entity.type
_entity.pdbx_description
1 polymer ?
#
loop_
_entity_poly.entity_id
_entity_poly.type
_entity_poly.pdbx_seq_one_letter_code
_entity_poly.pdbx_strand_id
1 'polypeptide(L)'
;MTTILATQAAEARAKGEALIKQADRLLCESWNERMWADGEPIDPSPTIDEAINGGYAWLEIECSRCKTRRDVDLAALRHPPTTAVHDLASRLRCSKCAKANRRPAATLLQLVQRPRQAAPET
;
A
#
# COMPACT_ATOMS: atom_id res chain seq x y z
N MET A 1 -31.14 32.59 7.93
CA MET A 1 -30.12 32.19 6.94
C MET A 1 -28.75 32.39 7.56
N THR A 2 -28.11 31.32 8.06
CA THR A 2 -26.80 31.37 8.73
C THR A 2 -26.03 30.06 8.48
N THR A 3 -25.76 29.74 7.22
CA THR A 3 -24.93 28.57 6.84
C THR A 3 -23.64 28.94 6.13
N ILE A 4 -23.37 30.23 5.87
CA ILE A 4 -22.22 30.70 5.09
C ILE A 4 -20.89 30.19 5.67
N LEU A 5 -20.68 30.32 6.99
CA LEU A 5 -19.45 29.83 7.64
C LEU A 5 -19.35 28.30 7.63
N ALA A 6 -20.47 27.58 7.72
CA ALA A 6 -20.48 26.13 7.64
C ALA A 6 -20.08 25.65 6.24
N THR A 7 -20.59 26.32 5.18
CA THR A 7 -20.19 26.06 3.80
C THR A 7 -18.71 26.35 3.57
N GLN A 8 -18.21 27.52 4.01
CA GLN A 8 -16.79 27.86 3.89
C GLN A 8 -15.88 26.86 4.63
N ALA A 9 -16.28 26.39 5.82
CA ALA A 9 -15.53 25.39 6.55
C ALA A 9 -15.53 24.02 5.84
N ALA A 10 -16.63 23.62 5.19
CA ALA A 10 -16.68 22.40 4.39
C ALA A 10 -15.80 22.51 3.13
N GLU A 11 -15.83 23.65 2.43
CA GLU A 11 -14.97 23.91 1.28
C GLU A 11 -13.48 23.90 1.62
N ALA A 12 -13.11 24.51 2.77
CA ALA A 12 -11.72 24.51 3.24
C ALA A 12 -11.23 23.08 3.55
N ARG A 13 -12.06 22.26 4.20
CA ARG A 13 -11.73 20.84 4.46
C ARG A 13 -11.59 20.05 3.17
N ALA A 14 -12.53 20.19 2.23
CA ALA A 14 -12.48 19.49 0.94
C ALA A 14 -11.20 19.84 0.15
N LYS A 15 -10.78 21.11 0.16
CA LYS A 15 -9.51 21.53 -0.45
C LYS A 15 -8.30 20.91 0.26
N GLY A 16 -8.29 20.89 1.59
CA GLY A 16 -7.24 20.27 2.37
C GLY A 16 -7.13 18.76 2.11
N GLU A 17 -8.25 18.05 2.13
CA GLU A 17 -8.32 16.61 1.84
C GLU A 17 -7.83 16.28 0.42
N ALA A 18 -8.17 17.12 -0.57
CA ALA A 18 -7.67 16.94 -1.94
C ALA A 18 -6.14 17.09 -2.03
N LEU A 19 -5.57 18.07 -1.33
CA LEU A 19 -4.11 18.27 -1.28
C LEU A 19 -3.41 17.12 -0.56
N ILE A 20 -3.97 16.60 0.54
CA ILE A 20 -3.42 15.44 1.25
C ILE A 20 -3.46 14.20 0.35
N LYS A 21 -4.58 13.93 -0.32
CA LYS A 21 -4.67 12.82 -1.30
C LYS A 21 -3.62 12.93 -2.41
N GLN A 22 -3.38 14.14 -2.90
CA GLN A 22 -2.34 14.37 -3.90
C GLN A 22 -0.94 14.11 -3.34
N ALA A 23 -0.66 14.54 -2.12
CA ALA A 23 0.62 14.29 -1.45
C ALA A 23 0.85 12.78 -1.25
N ASP A 24 -0.16 12.05 -0.77
CA ASP A 24 -0.07 10.61 -0.55
C ASP A 24 0.11 9.83 -1.85
N ARG A 25 -0.55 10.26 -2.92
CA ARG A 25 -0.35 9.71 -4.26
C ARG A 25 1.10 9.88 -4.72
N LEU A 26 1.66 11.09 -4.59
CA LEU A 26 3.04 11.37 -4.95
C LEU A 26 4.04 10.59 -4.08
N LEU A 27 3.72 10.38 -2.81
CA LEU A 27 4.52 9.54 -1.92
C LEU A 27 4.57 8.09 -2.42
N CYS A 28 3.44 7.53 -2.85
CA CYS A 28 3.39 6.20 -3.46
C CYS A 28 4.16 6.10 -4.77
N GLU A 29 4.00 7.10 -5.65
CA GLU A 29 4.71 7.18 -6.93
C GLU A 29 6.23 7.24 -6.72
N SER A 30 6.70 8.13 -5.83
CA SER A 30 8.13 8.26 -5.51
C SER A 30 8.71 7.02 -4.85
N TRP A 31 7.94 6.32 -4.01
CA TRP A 31 8.37 5.05 -3.44
C TRP A 31 8.51 3.97 -4.51
N ASN A 32 7.57 3.87 -5.46
CA ASN A 32 7.67 2.94 -6.59
C ASN A 32 8.89 3.23 -7.46
N GLU A 33 9.18 4.51 -7.76
CA GLU A 33 10.37 4.90 -8.52
C GLU A 33 11.66 4.45 -7.82
N ARG A 34 11.77 4.70 -6.52
CA ARG A 34 12.91 4.24 -5.70
C ARG A 34 13.05 2.72 -5.71
N MET A 35 11.92 2.00 -5.61
CA MET A 35 11.91 0.53 -5.68
C MET A 35 12.44 -0.02 -7.01
N TRP A 36 12.22 0.69 -8.12
CA TRP A 36 12.74 0.29 -9.43
C TRP A 36 14.20 0.70 -9.67
N ALA A 37 14.64 1.82 -9.07
CA ALA A 37 15.97 2.37 -9.28
C ALA A 37 17.05 1.70 -8.41
N ASP A 38 16.82 1.61 -7.10
CA ASP A 38 17.90 1.36 -6.13
C ASP A 38 17.85 -0.03 -5.49
N GLY A 39 16.70 -0.70 -5.47
CA GLY A 39 16.54 -2.03 -4.88
C GLY A 39 16.71 -2.14 -3.36
N GLU A 40 17.32 -1.15 -2.68
CA GLU A 40 17.39 -0.97 -1.21
C GLU A 40 17.64 0.52 -0.83
N PRO A 41 17.19 1.04 0.33
CA PRO A 41 16.20 0.49 1.27
C PRO A 41 14.79 1.01 0.98
N ILE A 42 13.82 0.17 1.32
CA ILE A 42 12.36 0.34 1.20
C ILE A 42 11.81 1.41 2.17
N ASP A 43 12.68 2.03 2.98
CA ASP A 43 12.36 2.97 4.05
C ASP A 43 12.83 4.40 3.70
N PRO A 44 12.02 5.45 3.95
CA PRO A 44 10.60 5.41 4.34
C PRO A 44 9.69 5.03 3.18
N SER A 45 8.72 4.15 3.51
CA SER A 45 7.55 3.85 2.68
C SER A 45 6.35 4.60 3.21
N PRO A 46 5.31 4.84 2.38
CA PRO A 46 4.02 5.28 2.91
C PRO A 46 3.48 4.28 3.94
N THR A 47 2.60 4.77 4.82
CA THR A 47 1.70 3.94 5.61
C THR A 47 0.64 3.29 4.70
N ILE A 48 -0.01 2.26 5.22
CA ILE A 48 -1.10 1.60 4.49
C ILE A 48 -2.25 2.57 4.24
N ASP A 49 -2.60 3.42 5.21
CA ASP A 49 -3.67 4.41 5.06
C ASP A 49 -3.33 5.49 4.03
N GLU A 50 -2.09 6.00 4.02
CA GLU A 50 -1.60 6.92 2.99
C GLU A 50 -1.65 6.26 1.60
N ALA A 51 -1.22 5.00 1.49
CA ALA A 51 -1.30 4.27 0.22
C ALA A 51 -2.74 4.14 -0.29
N ILE A 52 -3.69 3.80 0.59
CA ILE A 52 -5.12 3.73 0.24
C ILE A 52 -5.65 5.11 -0.15
N ASN A 53 -5.31 6.16 0.62
CA ASN A 53 -5.76 7.53 0.34
C ASN A 53 -5.21 8.08 -0.99
N GLY A 54 -3.97 7.72 -1.32
CA GLY A 54 -3.32 8.02 -2.61
C GLY A 54 -3.85 7.18 -3.79
N GLY A 55 -4.77 6.24 -3.56
CA GLY A 55 -5.37 5.40 -4.59
C GLY A 55 -4.59 4.13 -4.93
N TYR A 56 -3.56 3.79 -4.15
CA TYR A 56 -2.70 2.61 -4.30
C TYR A 56 -3.12 1.50 -3.31
N ALA A 57 -4.33 0.97 -3.48
CA ALA A 57 -4.92 -0.01 -2.56
C ALA A 57 -4.31 -1.43 -2.63
N TRP A 58 -3.34 -1.67 -3.51
CA TRP A 58 -2.78 -3.00 -3.75
C TRP A 58 -1.26 -2.99 -3.66
N LEU A 59 -0.68 -4.05 -3.13
CA LEU A 59 0.77 -4.25 -3.03
C LEU A 59 1.16 -5.53 -3.78
N GLU A 60 1.98 -5.39 -4.82
CA GLU A 60 2.56 -6.53 -5.51
C GLU A 60 3.75 -7.05 -4.69
N ILE A 61 3.71 -8.34 -4.38
CA ILE A 61 4.76 -9.04 -3.63
C ILE A 61 5.25 -10.27 -4.40
N GLU A 62 6.48 -10.67 -4.12
CA GLU A 62 7.06 -11.93 -4.56
C GLU A 62 7.53 -12.75 -3.37
N CYS A 63 7.22 -14.05 -3.36
CA CYS A 63 7.81 -14.95 -2.36
C CYS A 63 9.30 -15.14 -2.62
N SER A 64 10.15 -14.75 -1.67
CA SER A 64 11.62 -14.92 -1.75
C SER A 64 12.07 -16.36 -2.06
N ARG A 65 11.29 -17.37 -1.64
CA ARG A 65 11.59 -18.79 -1.87
C ARG A 65 11.01 -19.35 -3.17
N CYS A 66 9.68 -19.33 -3.31
CA CYS A 66 9.01 -20.00 -4.43
C CYS A 66 8.75 -19.08 -5.63
N LYS A 67 9.19 -17.82 -5.55
CA LYS A 67 9.10 -16.80 -6.61
C LYS A 67 7.68 -16.56 -7.14
N THR A 68 6.67 -17.02 -6.39
CA THR A 68 5.26 -16.77 -6.72
C THR A 68 4.95 -15.31 -6.43
N ARG A 69 4.45 -14.61 -7.45
CA ARG A 69 3.94 -13.25 -7.33
C ARG A 69 2.47 -13.24 -6.90
N ARG A 70 2.08 -12.23 -6.15
CA ARG A 70 0.72 -12.04 -5.66
C ARG A 70 0.47 -10.57 -5.38
N ASP A 71 -0.76 -10.13 -5.61
CA ASP A 71 -1.23 -8.85 -5.12
C ASP A 71 -1.94 -9.02 -3.77
N VAL A 72 -1.63 -8.12 -2.85
CA VAL A 72 -2.24 -8.02 -1.54
C VAL A 72 -3.14 -6.79 -1.52
N ASP A 73 -4.42 -7.01 -1.24
CA ASP A 73 -5.37 -5.93 -0.97
C ASP A 73 -5.04 -5.31 0.38
N LEU A 74 -4.56 -4.08 0.37
CA LEU A 74 -4.19 -3.35 1.58
C LEU A 74 -5.41 -2.92 2.39
N ALA A 75 -6.53 -2.61 1.74
CA ALA A 75 -7.77 -2.21 2.40
C ALA A 75 -8.44 -3.38 3.13
N ALA A 76 -8.21 -4.62 2.67
CA ALA A 76 -8.70 -5.82 3.34
C ALA A 76 -7.85 -6.25 4.56
N LEU A 77 -6.65 -5.70 4.73
CA LEU A 77 -5.78 -6.05 5.86
C LEU A 77 -6.23 -5.35 7.14
N ARG A 78 -6.28 -6.09 8.25
CA ARG A 78 -6.35 -5.47 9.57
C ARG A 78 -4.98 -4.95 9.96
N HIS A 79 -4.86 -3.63 10.15
CA HIS A 79 -3.61 -2.98 10.49
C HIS A 79 -3.87 -1.74 11.37
N PRO A 80 -2.93 -1.38 12.27
CA PRO A 80 -2.88 -0.04 12.85
C PRO A 80 -2.63 1.02 11.76
N PRO A 81 -3.22 2.22 11.85
CA PRO A 81 -3.01 3.32 10.88
C PRO A 81 -1.54 3.67 10.63
N THR A 82 -0.69 3.48 11.65
CA THR A 82 0.75 3.77 11.59
C THR A 82 1.58 2.68 10.92
N THR A 83 0.96 1.62 10.40
CA THR A 83 1.70 0.52 9.77
C THR A 83 2.26 0.98 8.43
N ALA A 84 3.59 0.97 8.32
CA ALA A 84 4.28 1.23 7.07
C ALA A 84 4.17 0.02 6.12
N VAL A 85 4.10 0.28 4.81
CA VAL A 85 4.07 -0.78 3.80
C VAL A 85 5.29 -1.70 3.89
N HIS A 86 6.48 -1.18 4.18
CA HIS A 86 7.69 -1.99 4.30
C HIS A 86 7.65 -3.03 5.43
N ASP A 87 6.89 -2.77 6.52
CA ASP A 87 6.71 -3.74 7.59
C ASP A 87 6.02 -5.03 7.13
N LEU A 88 5.23 -4.97 6.06
CA LEU A 88 4.48 -6.10 5.53
C LEU A 88 5.39 -7.20 4.99
N ALA A 89 6.63 -6.88 4.59
CA ALA A 89 7.61 -7.86 4.10
C ALA A 89 7.83 -9.01 5.10
N SER A 90 7.83 -8.69 6.40
CA SER A 90 8.01 -9.66 7.51
C SER A 90 6.70 -10.33 7.96
N ARG A 91 5.55 -9.69 7.72
CA ARG A 91 4.24 -10.12 8.22
C ARG A 91 3.50 -11.03 7.23
N LEU A 92 3.70 -10.83 5.93
CA LEU A 92 3.03 -11.61 4.90
C LEU A 92 3.54 -13.06 4.86
N ARG A 93 2.66 -13.97 4.43
CA ARG A 93 2.95 -15.40 4.35
C ARG A 93 2.54 -15.92 2.97
N CYS A 94 3.45 -16.64 2.32
CA CYS A 94 3.14 -17.35 1.09
C CYS A 94 2.29 -18.58 1.40
N SER A 95 1.09 -18.70 0.79
CA SER A 95 0.18 -19.84 0.98
C SER A 95 0.82 -21.17 0.58
N LYS A 96 1.53 -21.20 -0.56
CA LYS A 96 2.25 -22.41 -1.02
C LYS A 96 3.34 -22.84 -0.04
N CYS A 97 4.16 -21.91 0.45
CA CYS A 97 5.22 -22.23 1.41
C CYS A 97 4.66 -22.55 2.80
N ALA A 98 3.54 -21.93 3.21
CA ALA A 98 2.88 -22.22 4.46
C ALA A 98 2.37 -23.67 4.53
N LYS A 99 1.84 -24.22 3.43
CA LYS A 99 1.47 -25.65 3.32
C LYS A 99 2.65 -26.60 3.58
N ALA A 100 3.88 -26.17 3.25
CA ALA A 100 5.11 -26.91 3.52
C ALA A 100 5.75 -26.59 4.89
N ASN A 101 5.04 -25.90 5.79
CA ASN A 101 5.52 -25.41 7.08
C ASN A 101 6.76 -24.51 6.98
N ARG A 102 6.82 -23.66 5.95
CA ARG A 102 7.91 -22.71 5.69
C ARG A 102 7.40 -21.28 5.75
N ARG A 103 8.24 -20.36 6.23
CA ARG A 103 7.91 -18.94 6.44
C ARG A 103 8.92 -18.02 5.76
N PRO A 104 8.99 -18.01 4.42
CA PRO A 104 9.84 -17.07 3.70
C PRO A 104 9.31 -15.64 3.84
N ALA A 105 10.21 -14.66 3.87
CA ALA A 105 9.85 -13.25 3.77
C ALA A 105 9.24 -12.93 2.39
N ALA A 106 8.37 -11.93 2.34
CA ALA A 106 7.88 -11.38 1.08
C ALA A 106 8.83 -10.29 0.59
N THR A 107 9.26 -10.39 -0.66
CA THR A 107 9.90 -9.29 -1.35
C THR A 107 8.80 -8.36 -1.84
N LEU A 108 8.79 -7.11 -1.39
CA LEU A 108 7.86 -6.10 -1.89
C LEU A 108 8.35 -5.65 -3.27
N LEU A 109 7.44 -5.52 -4.23
CA LEU A 109 7.80 -5.10 -5.58
C LEU A 109 7.37 -3.67 -5.84
N GLN A 110 6.08 -3.37 -5.65
CA GLN A 110 5.52 -2.05 -5.91
C GLN A 110 4.08 -1.92 -5.41
N LEU A 111 3.65 -0.69 -5.18
CA LEU A 111 2.28 -0.32 -4.94
C LEU A 111 1.55 -0.15 -6.28
N VAL A 112 0.31 -0.63 -6.35
CA VAL A 112 -0.53 -0.54 -7.55
C VAL A 112 -1.95 -0.10 -7.22
N GLN A 113 -2.57 0.58 -8.18
CA GLN A 113 -3.95 1.06 -8.04
C GLN A 113 -4.98 -0.07 -8.26
N ARG A 114 -4.60 -1.11 -9.01
CA ARG A 114 -5.45 -2.26 -9.36
C ARG A 114 -4.63 -3.54 -9.31
N PRO A 115 -5.24 -4.68 -8.96
CA PRO A 115 -4.54 -5.96 -9.00
C PRO A 115 -4.16 -6.28 -10.45
N ARG A 116 -2.93 -6.74 -10.65
CA ARG A 116 -2.40 -7.19 -11.94
C ARG A 116 -2.31 -8.71 -12.03
N GLN A 117 -2.24 -9.38 -10.89
CA GLN A 117 -2.26 -10.82 -10.76
C GLN A 117 -3.71 -11.29 -10.63
N ALA A 118 -4.07 -12.34 -11.36
CA ALA A 118 -5.35 -13.02 -11.14
C ALA A 118 -5.42 -13.50 -9.68
N ALA A 119 -6.59 -13.36 -9.04
CA ALA A 119 -6.79 -13.83 -7.68
C ALA A 119 -6.35 -15.31 -7.58
N PRO A 120 -5.54 -15.69 -6.59
CA PRO A 120 -5.14 -17.07 -6.45
C PRO A 120 -6.40 -17.92 -6.23
N GLU A 121 -6.60 -18.91 -7.10
CA GLU A 121 -7.60 -19.97 -6.89
C GLU A 121 -7.38 -20.55 -5.49
N THR A 122 -8.50 -20.67 -4.77
CA THR A 122 -8.58 -20.86 -3.33
C THR A 122 -8.09 -22.25 -2.90
#